data_AF-A0AAD8XUA7-F1
#
_entry.id   AF-A0AAD8XUA7-F1
#
_cell.length_a   1.000
_cell.length_b   1.000
_cell.length_c   1.000
_cell.angle_alpha   90.00
_cell.angle_beta   90.00
_cell.angle_gamma   90.00
#
_symmetry.space_group_name_H-M   'P 1'
#
loop_
_entity.id
_entity.type
_entity.pdbx_description
1 polymer ?
#
loop_
_entity_poly.entity_id
_entity_poly.type
_entity_poly.pdbx_seq_one_letter_code
_entity_poly.pdbx_strand_id
1 'polypeptide(L)'
;KATTNNAKRVAETAAEATPEPPTARQLVTHAVKCAIPMIGFGFMDNTIMIHAGHYIDCTLGVKFSLSTLAAAGIGQIFSGIGGVVFGDTLEAVFREASGGTVNKHKLSAAQKLMRSSRIAGLVGGIIGVSFGCTLGLVNLFFVDEQKANMLKLQALEDGQEFEFEVEIDNTINPGLTTVLVRGPDIDGVLASITATLASHGCSIVKLDAGLRGGDGVADTSLHNLLSQTPTTVLEDKFIIRNRATGRAVDNDDLDDLARVILAAAKDPLNAHSLKGQIESLEIENMALAERVLMLQNNLEDRQIKIVKDGDDDKGKE
;
A
#
# COMPACT_ATOMS: atom_id res chain seq x y z
N LYS A 1 -45.65 18.27 77.53
CA LYS A 1 -45.63 19.49 76.66
C LYS A 1 -44.21 19.93 76.23
N ALA A 2 -43.12 19.50 76.87
CA ALA A 2 -41.76 19.88 76.46
C ALA A 2 -41.18 19.05 75.29
N THR A 3 -41.63 17.79 75.11
CA THR A 3 -41.12 16.89 74.06
C THR A 3 -41.61 17.27 72.66
N THR A 4 -42.77 17.93 72.55
CA THR A 4 -43.39 18.32 71.28
C THR A 4 -42.69 19.54 70.64
N ASN A 5 -42.02 20.38 71.44
CA ASN A 5 -41.29 21.55 70.93
C ASN A 5 -39.91 21.20 70.34
N ASN A 6 -39.25 20.14 70.83
CA ASN A 6 -38.00 19.67 70.24
C ASN A 6 -38.24 18.91 68.93
N ALA A 7 -39.31 18.13 68.83
CA ALA A 7 -39.68 17.50 67.55
C ALA A 7 -40.03 18.53 66.48
N LYS A 8 -40.65 19.67 66.87
CA LYS A 8 -40.96 20.76 65.93
C LYS A 8 -39.73 21.56 65.52
N ARG A 9 -38.76 21.83 66.42
CA ARG A 9 -37.46 22.45 66.07
C ARG A 9 -36.56 21.54 65.22
N VAL A 10 -36.59 20.22 65.45
CA VAL A 10 -35.83 19.25 64.65
C VAL A 10 -36.50 19.02 63.28
N ALA A 11 -37.83 19.09 63.20
CA ALA A 11 -38.56 19.02 61.93
C ALA A 11 -38.46 20.31 61.10
N GLU A 12 -38.39 21.50 61.72
CA GLU A 12 -38.17 22.78 61.01
C GLU A 12 -36.72 22.97 60.54
N THR A 13 -35.74 22.31 61.17
CA THR A 13 -34.33 22.37 60.71
C THR A 13 -34.03 21.37 59.57
N ALA A 14 -34.95 20.45 59.29
CA ALA A 14 -34.87 19.47 58.20
C ALA A 14 -35.80 19.82 57.02
N ALA A 15 -36.33 21.05 56.98
CA ALA A 15 -36.99 21.59 55.81
C ALA A 15 -35.92 21.96 54.75
N GLU A 16 -35.85 21.15 53.69
CA GLU A 16 -35.49 21.58 52.33
C GLU A 16 -34.31 22.56 52.19
N ALA A 17 -33.09 22.06 52.34
CA ALA A 17 -31.99 22.59 51.55
C ALA A 17 -31.86 21.73 50.29
N THR A 18 -32.82 21.84 49.36
CA THR A 18 -32.54 21.45 47.98
C THR A 18 -31.33 22.29 47.56
N PRO A 19 -30.19 21.66 47.20
CA PRO A 19 -28.99 22.41 46.88
C PRO A 19 -29.32 23.40 45.75
N GLU A 20 -29.02 24.68 45.93
CA GLU A 20 -29.27 25.65 44.88
C GLU A 20 -28.55 25.25 43.59
N PRO A 21 -29.18 25.43 42.42
CA PRO A 21 -28.58 25.06 41.15
C PRO A 21 -27.29 25.86 40.92
N PRO A 22 -26.23 25.21 40.44
CA PRO A 22 -24.94 25.87 40.25
C PRO A 22 -25.02 26.97 39.20
N THR A 23 -24.34 28.08 39.46
CA THR A 23 -24.29 29.22 38.54
C THR A 23 -23.57 28.85 37.24
N ALA A 24 -23.90 29.50 36.12
CA ALA A 24 -23.24 29.28 34.83
C ALA A 24 -21.69 29.37 34.91
N ARG A 25 -21.16 30.35 35.68
CA ARG A 25 -19.71 30.47 35.93
C ARG A 25 -19.11 29.27 36.68
N GLN A 26 -19.87 28.67 37.61
CA GLN A 26 -19.45 27.47 38.34
C GLN A 26 -19.46 26.24 37.43
N LEU A 27 -20.45 26.13 36.54
CA LEU A 27 -20.51 25.06 35.53
C LEU A 27 -19.37 25.15 34.52
N VAL A 28 -19.05 26.34 34.01
CA VAL A 28 -17.90 26.55 33.12
C VAL A 28 -16.59 26.22 33.82
N THR A 29 -16.41 26.69 35.06
CA THR A 29 -15.22 26.36 35.87
C THR A 29 -15.11 24.85 36.11
N HIS A 30 -16.24 24.17 36.33
CA HIS A 30 -16.28 22.72 36.49
C HIS A 30 -15.92 21.99 35.19
N ALA A 31 -16.45 22.44 34.05
CA ALA A 31 -16.13 21.91 32.74
C ALA A 31 -14.63 22.03 32.43
N VAL A 32 -14.01 23.19 32.69
CA VAL A 32 -12.57 23.41 32.50
C VAL A 32 -11.75 22.48 33.40
N LYS A 33 -12.15 22.30 34.67
CA LYS A 33 -11.49 21.35 35.59
C LYS A 33 -11.57 19.91 35.11
N CYS A 34 -12.65 19.52 34.45
CA CYS A 34 -12.80 18.20 33.84
C CYS A 34 -12.02 18.08 32.51
N ALA A 35 -11.87 19.18 31.76
CA ALA A 35 -11.18 19.19 30.49
C ALA A 35 -9.67 18.98 30.62
N ILE A 36 -9.01 19.64 31.57
CA ILE A 36 -7.54 19.61 31.69
C ILE A 36 -6.94 18.20 31.82
N PRO A 37 -7.38 17.33 32.75
CA PRO A 37 -6.84 15.97 32.82
C PRO A 37 -7.16 15.16 31.56
N MET A 38 -8.29 15.44 30.91
CA MET A 38 -8.69 14.80 29.66
C MET A 38 -7.81 15.23 28.46
N ILE A 39 -7.27 16.45 28.45
CA ILE A 39 -6.27 16.88 27.47
C ILE A 39 -4.99 16.06 27.63
N GLY A 40 -4.50 15.91 28.86
CA GLY A 40 -3.30 15.10 29.15
C GLY A 40 -3.49 13.63 28.78
N PHE A 41 -4.66 13.07 29.10
CA PHE A 41 -5.03 11.73 28.70
C PHE A 41 -5.05 11.56 27.18
N GLY A 42 -5.76 12.42 26.45
CA GLY A 42 -5.86 12.33 24.99
C GLY A 42 -4.52 12.54 24.27
N PHE A 43 -3.65 13.40 24.81
CA PHE A 43 -2.29 13.59 24.28
C PHE A 43 -1.45 12.32 24.45
N MET A 44 -1.44 11.76 25.66
CA MET A 44 -0.71 10.52 25.96
C MET A 44 -1.25 9.36 25.13
N ASP A 45 -2.57 9.22 25.00
CA ASP A 45 -3.22 8.14 24.25
C ASP A 45 -2.75 8.13 22.79
N ASN A 46 -2.89 9.27 22.09
CA ASN A 46 -2.41 9.37 20.71
C ASN A 46 -0.88 9.21 20.60
N THR A 47 -0.10 9.66 21.59
CA THR A 47 1.36 9.50 21.58
C THR A 47 1.76 8.02 21.65
N ILE A 48 1.19 7.28 22.60
CA ILE A 48 1.48 5.85 22.77
C ILE A 48 0.99 5.07 21.56
N MET A 49 -0.25 5.32 21.10
CA MET A 49 -0.80 4.66 19.92
C MET A 49 0.11 4.83 18.69
N ILE A 50 0.55 6.06 18.40
CA ILE A 50 1.37 6.35 17.22
C ILE A 50 2.74 5.68 17.32
N HIS A 51 3.45 5.81 18.44
CA HIS A 51 4.78 5.22 18.57
C HIS A 51 4.77 3.70 18.68
N ALA A 52 3.85 3.15 19.48
CA ALA A 52 3.71 1.70 19.61
C ALA A 52 3.22 1.09 18.29
N GLY A 53 2.23 1.71 17.65
CA GLY A 53 1.71 1.29 16.35
C GLY A 53 2.79 1.29 15.28
N HIS A 54 3.60 2.35 15.19
CA HIS A 54 4.70 2.42 14.24
C HIS A 54 5.79 1.36 14.50
N TYR A 55 6.15 1.14 15.77
CA TYR A 55 7.13 0.12 16.14
C TYR A 55 6.64 -1.29 15.77
N ILE A 56 5.35 -1.56 16.01
CA ILE A 56 4.70 -2.81 15.62
C ILE A 56 4.67 -2.94 14.09
N ASP A 57 4.40 -1.85 13.38
CA ASP A 57 4.33 -1.86 11.92
C ASP A 57 5.69 -2.19 11.28
N CYS A 58 6.77 -1.60 11.81
CA CYS A 58 8.13 -1.90 11.38
C CYS A 58 8.61 -3.31 11.74
N THR A 59 7.95 -4.00 12.68
CA THR A 59 8.39 -5.30 13.19
C THR A 59 7.43 -6.42 12.80
N LEU A 60 6.28 -6.50 13.46
CA LEU A 60 5.25 -7.49 13.20
C LEU A 60 4.55 -7.25 11.86
N GLY A 61 4.43 -5.99 11.43
CA GLY A 61 3.89 -5.64 10.12
C GLY A 61 4.70 -6.23 8.98
N VAL A 62 6.03 -6.19 9.09
CA VAL A 62 6.96 -6.80 8.13
C VAL A 62 6.95 -8.33 8.24
N LYS A 63 7.01 -8.88 9.46
CA LYS A 63 7.13 -10.34 9.67
C LYS A 63 5.86 -11.15 9.36
N PHE A 64 4.69 -10.57 9.61
CA PHE A 64 3.40 -11.24 9.45
C PHE A 64 2.55 -10.62 8.35
N SER A 65 3.13 -9.76 7.51
CA SER A 65 2.45 -9.04 6.42
C SER A 65 1.16 -8.34 6.87
N LEU A 66 1.19 -7.71 8.05
CA LEU A 66 0.04 -6.99 8.60
C LEU A 66 -0.11 -5.62 7.94
N SER A 67 -1.34 -5.16 7.81
CA SER A 67 -1.62 -3.80 7.36
C SER A 67 -1.19 -2.77 8.40
N THR A 68 -0.79 -1.58 7.95
CA THR A 68 -0.46 -0.44 8.83
C THR A 68 -1.61 -0.08 9.76
N LEU A 69 -2.86 -0.23 9.30
CA LEU A 69 -4.05 -0.01 10.11
C LEU A 69 -4.19 -1.06 11.24
N ALA A 70 -3.82 -2.32 10.99
CA ALA A 70 -3.80 -3.34 12.03
C ALA A 70 -2.74 -3.04 13.10
N ALA A 71 -1.54 -2.60 12.69
CA ALA A 71 -0.50 -2.17 13.62
C ALA A 71 -0.96 -0.97 14.48
N ALA A 72 -1.62 0.03 13.89
CA ALA A 72 -2.24 1.14 14.61
C ALA A 72 -3.32 0.67 15.60
N GLY A 73 -4.14 -0.32 15.22
CA GLY A 73 -5.13 -0.94 16.09
C GLY A 73 -4.50 -1.61 17.32
N ILE A 74 -3.36 -2.30 17.16
CA ILE A 74 -2.61 -2.86 18.29
C ILE A 74 -2.00 -1.73 19.13
N GLY A 75 -1.51 -0.66 18.49
CA GLY A 75 -1.10 0.57 19.16
C GLY A 75 -2.18 1.14 20.09
N GLN A 76 -3.44 1.14 19.66
CA GLN A 76 -4.57 1.59 20.49
C GLN A 76 -4.79 0.69 21.72
N ILE A 77 -4.52 -0.61 21.62
CA ILE A 77 -4.61 -1.54 22.76
C ILE A 77 -3.54 -1.18 23.80
N PHE A 78 -2.29 -1.00 23.38
CA PHE A 78 -1.21 -0.58 24.28
C PHE A 78 -1.47 0.79 24.90
N SER A 79 -2.07 1.69 24.12
CA SER A 79 -2.49 2.99 24.59
C SER A 79 -3.56 2.92 25.68
N GLY A 80 -4.57 2.08 25.50
CA GLY A 80 -5.59 1.81 26.52
C GLY A 80 -5.00 1.25 27.82
N ILE A 81 -4.01 0.36 27.72
CA ILE A 81 -3.28 -0.17 28.90
C ILE A 81 -2.51 0.97 29.59
N GLY A 82 -1.79 1.79 28.84
CA GLY A 82 -1.10 2.97 29.35
C GLY A 82 -2.07 3.94 30.04
N GLY A 83 -3.22 4.20 29.44
CA GLY A 83 -4.30 5.02 30.01
C GLY A 83 -4.74 4.56 31.40
N VAL A 84 -4.89 3.26 31.60
CA VAL A 84 -5.25 2.69 32.91
C VAL A 84 -4.10 2.83 33.92
N VAL A 85 -2.86 2.56 33.50
CA VAL A 85 -1.68 2.61 34.38
C VAL A 85 -1.32 4.04 34.79
N PHE A 86 -1.40 4.98 33.84
CA PHE A 86 -1.02 6.37 34.06
C PHE A 86 -2.17 7.26 34.57
N GLY A 87 -3.40 6.73 34.67
CA GLY A 87 -4.56 7.48 35.16
C GLY A 87 -4.30 8.12 36.54
N ASP A 88 -3.78 7.34 37.49
CA ASP A 88 -3.46 7.81 38.84
C ASP A 88 -2.30 8.80 38.86
N THR A 89 -1.33 8.63 37.94
CA THR A 89 -0.17 9.52 37.80
C THR A 89 -0.58 10.86 37.21
N LEU A 90 -1.45 10.87 36.19
CA LEU A 90 -2.02 12.07 35.62
C LEU A 90 -2.84 12.84 36.65
N GLU A 91 -3.60 12.14 37.50
CA GLU A 91 -4.34 12.77 38.59
C GLU A 91 -3.40 13.40 39.63
N ALA A 92 -2.29 12.73 39.97
CA ALA A 92 -1.27 13.25 40.88
C ALA A 92 -0.55 14.49 40.31
N VAL A 93 -0.07 14.41 39.07
CA VAL A 93 0.60 15.52 38.36
C VAL A 93 -0.36 16.70 38.18
N PHE A 94 -1.63 16.45 37.87
CA PHE A 94 -2.63 17.51 37.77
C PHE A 94 -2.91 18.17 39.12
N ARG A 95 -2.96 17.39 40.21
CA ARG A 95 -3.14 17.92 41.57
C ARG A 95 -1.99 18.83 41.98
N GLU A 96 -0.78 18.48 41.56
CA GLU A 96 0.44 19.26 41.79
C GLU A 96 0.51 20.50 40.90
N ALA A 97 0.30 20.35 39.58
CA ALA A 97 0.33 21.44 38.60
C ALA A 97 -0.79 22.47 38.79
N SER A 98 -1.95 22.05 39.33
CA SER A 98 -3.05 22.96 39.67
C SER A 98 -2.82 23.78 40.93
N GLY A 99 -1.67 23.58 41.60
CA GLY A 99 -1.04 24.50 42.56
C GLY A 99 -2.01 25.28 43.45
N GLY A 100 -2.87 24.59 44.23
CA GLY A 100 -3.72 25.17 45.28
C GLY A 100 -4.70 26.31 44.87
N THR A 101 -4.69 26.77 43.62
CA THR A 101 -5.24 28.08 43.24
C THR A 101 -6.70 28.01 42.81
N VAL A 102 -7.23 26.82 42.54
CA VAL A 102 -8.62 26.64 42.07
C VAL A 102 -9.60 26.36 43.22
N ASN A 103 -9.38 26.99 44.38
CA ASN A 103 -10.14 26.78 45.61
C ASN A 103 -11.32 27.75 45.84
N LYS A 104 -11.59 28.74 44.97
CA LYS A 104 -12.64 29.75 45.25
C LYS A 104 -14.07 29.38 44.87
N HIS A 105 -14.31 28.34 44.06
CA HIS A 105 -15.66 27.90 43.67
C HIS A 105 -15.74 26.37 43.67
N LYS A 106 -15.85 25.76 44.86
CA LYS A 106 -16.12 24.33 44.98
C LYS A 106 -17.63 24.11 44.92
N LEU A 107 -18.08 23.44 43.86
CA LEU A 107 -19.42 22.85 43.84
C LEU A 107 -19.55 21.90 45.03
N SER A 108 -20.64 22.03 45.78
CA SER A 108 -21.01 21.06 46.83
C SER A 108 -21.16 19.66 46.23
N ALA A 109 -20.94 18.62 47.04
CA ALA A 109 -21.11 17.22 46.59
C ALA A 109 -22.52 16.98 46.00
N ALA A 110 -23.54 17.62 46.58
CA ALA A 110 -24.91 17.55 46.08
C ALA A 110 -25.11 18.30 44.75
N GLN A 111 -24.38 19.40 44.53
CA GLN A 111 -24.40 20.15 43.25
C GLN A 111 -23.67 19.43 42.12
N LYS A 112 -22.61 18.66 42.43
CA LYS A 112 -21.92 17.83 41.42
C LYS A 112 -22.80 16.70 40.89
N LEU A 113 -23.70 16.19 41.71
CA LEU A 113 -24.63 15.12 41.34
C LEU A 113 -25.76 15.61 40.40
N MET A 114 -25.97 16.92 40.32
CA MET A 114 -26.99 17.50 39.45
C MET A 114 -26.70 17.24 37.97
N ARG A 115 -27.77 17.09 37.19
CA ARG A 115 -27.70 16.86 35.74
C ARG A 115 -26.91 17.96 35.01
N SER A 116 -27.07 19.22 35.41
CA SER A 116 -26.35 20.37 34.83
C SER A 116 -24.83 20.25 35.02
N SER A 117 -24.37 19.90 36.23
CA SER A 117 -22.95 19.68 36.53
C SER A 117 -22.39 18.46 35.78
N ARG A 118 -23.16 17.37 35.70
CA ARG A 118 -22.76 16.16 34.96
C ARG A 118 -22.60 16.45 33.46
N ILE A 119 -23.54 17.17 32.86
CA ILE A 119 -23.46 17.56 31.45
C ILE A 119 -22.28 18.51 31.24
N ALA A 120 -22.09 19.52 32.09
CA ALA A 120 -20.95 20.42 31.99
C ALA A 120 -19.61 19.69 32.10
N GLY A 121 -19.49 18.73 33.04
CA GLY A 121 -18.31 17.88 33.18
C GLY A 121 -18.08 16.99 31.97
N LEU A 122 -19.13 16.37 31.41
CA LEU A 122 -19.04 15.56 30.20
C LEU A 122 -18.61 16.39 28.99
N VAL A 123 -19.22 17.55 28.76
CA VAL A 123 -18.88 18.45 27.66
C VAL A 123 -17.44 18.94 27.82
N GLY A 124 -17.03 19.33 29.03
CA GLY A 124 -15.66 19.67 29.34
C GLY A 124 -14.69 18.53 29.04
N GLY A 125 -15.04 17.31 29.43
CA GLY A 125 -14.24 16.12 29.16
C GLY A 125 -14.12 15.81 27.67
N ILE A 126 -15.21 15.85 26.91
CA ILE A 126 -15.22 15.63 25.46
C ILE A 126 -14.32 16.66 24.76
N ILE A 127 -14.48 17.95 25.09
CA ILE A 127 -13.64 19.01 24.53
C ILE A 127 -12.18 18.75 24.90
N GLY A 128 -11.90 18.41 26.16
CA GLY A 128 -10.56 18.10 26.65
C GLY A 128 -9.90 16.97 25.88
N VAL A 129 -10.57 15.81 25.76
CA VAL A 129 -10.05 14.66 25.00
C VAL A 129 -9.81 15.04 23.55
N SER A 130 -10.75 15.72 22.89
CA SER A 130 -10.59 16.13 21.48
C SER A 130 -9.36 17.02 21.26
N PHE A 131 -9.14 18.00 22.14
CA PHE A 131 -7.93 18.84 22.09
C PHE A 131 -6.66 18.03 22.38
N GLY A 132 -6.69 17.16 23.39
CA GLY A 132 -5.59 16.27 23.73
C GLY A 132 -5.17 15.38 22.56
N CYS A 133 -6.12 14.69 21.94
CA CYS A 133 -5.88 13.84 20.78
C CYS A 133 -5.33 14.66 19.61
N THR A 134 -5.88 15.85 19.34
CA THR A 134 -5.37 16.74 18.28
C THR A 134 -3.91 17.15 18.52
N LEU A 135 -3.54 17.47 19.77
CA LEU A 135 -2.15 17.74 20.14
C LEU A 135 -1.27 16.48 20.00
N GLY A 136 -1.80 15.30 20.34
CA GLY A 136 -1.10 14.04 20.20
C GLY A 136 -0.79 13.67 18.74
N LEU A 137 -1.62 14.12 17.78
CA LEU A 137 -1.35 13.93 16.35
C LEU A 137 -0.09 14.66 15.87
N VAL A 138 0.45 15.62 16.64
CA VAL A 138 1.76 16.21 16.33
C VAL A 138 2.87 15.16 16.32
N ASN A 139 2.73 14.07 17.10
CA ASN A 139 3.68 12.94 17.07
C ASN A 139 3.78 12.26 15.70
N LEU A 140 2.77 12.40 14.84
CA LEU A 140 2.79 11.89 13.48
C LEU A 140 3.91 12.52 12.64
N PHE A 141 4.29 13.78 12.93
CA PHE A 141 5.43 14.44 12.26
C PHE A 141 6.79 13.88 12.68
N PHE A 142 6.87 13.15 13.80
CA PHE A 142 8.11 12.56 14.31
C PHE A 142 8.25 11.08 13.97
N VAL A 143 7.24 10.48 13.36
CA VAL A 143 7.25 9.08 12.92
C VAL A 143 7.58 9.00 11.44
N ASP A 144 8.59 8.21 11.10
CA ASP A 144 9.01 7.99 9.73
C ASP A 144 8.21 6.84 9.10
N GLU A 145 7.06 7.18 8.53
CA GLU A 145 6.21 6.22 7.80
C GLU A 145 6.91 5.64 6.57
N GLN A 146 7.83 6.39 5.94
CA GLN A 146 8.56 5.92 4.76
C GLN A 146 9.43 4.72 5.11
N LYS A 147 10.04 4.73 6.30
CA LYS A 147 10.81 3.59 6.78
C LYS A 147 9.99 2.31 6.90
N ALA A 148 8.78 2.39 7.45
CA ALA A 148 7.91 1.21 7.59
C ALA A 148 7.51 0.64 6.21
N ASN A 149 7.15 1.52 5.27
CA ASN A 149 6.83 1.13 3.91
C ASN A 149 8.04 0.57 3.16
N MET A 150 9.22 1.19 3.30
CA MET A 150 10.46 0.72 2.70
C MET A 150 10.86 -0.66 3.23
N LEU A 151 10.75 -0.91 4.54
CA LEU A 151 11.03 -2.23 5.11
C LEU A 151 10.05 -3.30 4.61
N LYS A 152 8.78 -2.95 4.41
CA LYS A 152 7.79 -3.86 3.82
C LYS A 152 8.09 -4.13 2.35
N LEU A 153 8.47 -3.12 1.57
CA LEU A 153 8.86 -3.27 0.17
C LEU A 153 10.15 -4.11 0.06
N GLN A 154 11.15 -3.85 0.88
CA GLN A 154 12.38 -4.65 0.94
C GLN A 154 12.09 -6.10 1.32
N ALA A 155 11.20 -6.35 2.30
CA ALA A 155 10.84 -7.72 2.65
C ALA A 155 10.03 -8.44 1.55
N LEU A 156 9.28 -7.69 0.73
CA LEU A 156 8.62 -8.23 -0.46
C LEU A 156 9.64 -8.52 -1.58
N GLU A 157 10.65 -7.66 -1.75
CA GLU A 157 11.77 -7.86 -2.69
C GLU A 157 12.67 -9.03 -2.26
N ASP A 158 13.04 -9.12 -0.99
CA ASP A 158 13.84 -10.23 -0.44
C ASP A 158 13.07 -11.56 -0.42
N GLY A 159 11.74 -11.50 -0.27
CA GLY A 159 10.84 -12.65 -0.37
C GLY A 159 10.58 -13.10 -1.81
N GLN A 160 10.83 -12.22 -2.80
CA GLN A 160 11.08 -12.63 -4.18
C GLN A 160 12.55 -13.06 -4.27
N GLU A 161 12.85 -14.28 -3.81
CA GLU A 161 14.02 -15.01 -4.35
C GLU A 161 14.01 -14.78 -5.86
N PHE A 162 15.13 -14.27 -6.42
CA PHE A 162 15.22 -13.89 -7.83
C PHE A 162 14.61 -14.99 -8.69
N GLU A 163 13.38 -14.77 -9.18
CA GLU A 163 12.60 -15.81 -9.85
C GLU A 163 13.37 -16.35 -11.06
N PHE A 164 14.17 -15.48 -11.69
CA PHE A 164 15.09 -15.83 -12.74
C PHE A 164 16.51 -15.38 -12.41
N GLU A 165 17.47 -16.30 -12.54
CA GLU A 165 18.91 -16.05 -12.51
C GLU A 165 19.47 -16.29 -13.91
N VAL A 166 20.34 -15.38 -14.39
CA VAL A 166 20.98 -15.50 -15.71
C VAL A 166 22.49 -15.42 -15.53
N GLU A 167 23.19 -16.45 -15.98
CA GLU A 167 24.64 -16.53 -15.97
C GLU A 167 25.14 -16.59 -17.42
N ILE A 168 26.11 -15.73 -17.78
CA ILE A 168 26.69 -15.72 -19.13
C ILE A 168 28.20 -15.90 -19.02
N ASP A 169 28.72 -16.89 -19.75
CA ASP A 169 30.14 -17.24 -19.70
C ASP A 169 30.69 -17.61 -21.09
N ASN A 170 31.78 -16.95 -21.46
CA ASN A 170 32.55 -17.18 -22.69
C ASN A 170 33.69 -18.20 -22.53
N THR A 171 33.99 -18.62 -21.29
CA THR A 171 35.09 -19.54 -20.95
C THR A 171 34.67 -21.01 -21.06
N ILE A 172 33.39 -21.32 -20.83
CA ILE A 172 32.84 -22.69 -20.87
C ILE A 172 33.01 -23.32 -22.25
N ASN A 173 32.78 -22.55 -23.32
CA ASN A 173 32.88 -23.01 -24.70
C ASN A 173 33.78 -22.06 -25.50
N PRO A 174 35.06 -22.39 -25.75
CA PRO A 174 35.97 -21.49 -26.42
C PRO A 174 35.49 -21.15 -27.84
N GLY A 175 35.24 -19.87 -28.08
CA GLY A 175 34.74 -19.32 -29.35
C GLY A 175 33.22 -19.17 -29.44
N LEU A 176 32.47 -19.53 -28.39
CA LEU A 176 31.02 -19.37 -28.27
C LEU A 176 30.66 -18.79 -26.90
N THR A 177 29.47 -18.21 -26.78
CA THR A 177 28.96 -17.68 -25.51
C THR A 177 27.95 -18.68 -24.94
N THR A 178 28.08 -19.02 -23.67
CA THR A 178 27.13 -19.88 -22.95
C THR A 178 26.25 -19.01 -22.08
N VAL A 179 24.93 -19.15 -22.20
CA VAL A 179 23.94 -18.50 -21.34
C VAL A 179 23.19 -19.58 -20.59
N LEU A 180 23.15 -19.46 -19.27
CA LEU A 180 22.38 -20.30 -18.38
C LEU A 180 21.26 -19.46 -17.78
N VAL A 181 20.03 -19.93 -17.88
CA VAL A 181 18.86 -19.30 -17.27
C VAL A 181 18.23 -20.27 -16.30
N ARG A 182 18.15 -19.88 -15.04
CA ARG A 182 17.50 -20.66 -13.98
C ARG A 182 16.24 -19.95 -13.54
N GLY A 183 15.13 -20.67 -13.36
CA GLY A 183 13.89 -20.09 -12.85
C GLY A 183 12.70 -21.05 -12.90
N PRO A 184 11.49 -20.62 -12.51
CA PRO A 184 10.30 -21.46 -12.55
C PRO A 184 9.86 -21.76 -13.98
N ASP A 185 9.15 -22.87 -14.16
CA ASP A 185 8.52 -23.25 -15.43
C ASP A 185 7.31 -22.37 -15.70
N ILE A 186 7.51 -21.32 -16.49
CA ILE A 186 6.44 -20.45 -16.99
C ILE A 186 6.38 -20.59 -18.51
N ASP A 187 5.17 -20.79 -19.04
CA ASP A 187 4.96 -20.90 -20.47
C ASP A 187 5.37 -19.62 -21.21
N GLY A 188 6.11 -19.80 -22.31
CA GLY A 188 6.57 -18.71 -23.16
C GLY A 188 7.94 -18.13 -22.81
N VAL A 189 8.52 -18.45 -21.63
CA VAL A 189 9.86 -17.98 -21.24
C VAL A 189 10.93 -18.40 -22.27
N LEU A 190 10.99 -19.69 -22.62
CA LEU A 190 11.94 -20.21 -23.60
C LEU A 190 11.79 -19.51 -24.97
N ALA A 191 10.55 -19.25 -25.40
CA ALA A 191 10.26 -18.57 -26.66
C ALA A 191 10.68 -17.08 -26.61
N SER A 192 10.40 -16.40 -25.50
CA SER A 192 10.77 -15.01 -25.25
C SER A 192 12.29 -14.82 -25.28
N ILE A 193 13.03 -15.66 -24.55
CA ILE A 193 14.50 -15.64 -24.53
C ILE A 193 15.06 -15.92 -25.93
N THR A 194 14.54 -16.94 -26.61
CA THR A 194 14.96 -17.31 -27.98
C THR A 194 14.74 -16.16 -28.97
N ALA A 195 13.57 -15.50 -28.92
CA ALA A 195 13.25 -14.36 -29.77
C ALA A 195 14.16 -13.16 -29.47
N THR A 196 14.40 -12.91 -28.18
CA THR A 196 15.25 -11.82 -27.71
C THR A 196 16.69 -12.01 -28.20
N LEU A 197 17.27 -13.20 -28.02
CA LEU A 197 18.60 -13.55 -28.55
C LEU A 197 18.68 -13.34 -30.07
N ALA A 198 17.65 -13.76 -30.81
CA ALA A 198 17.63 -13.59 -32.26
C ALA A 198 17.55 -12.11 -32.69
N SER A 199 16.84 -11.27 -31.93
CA SER A 199 16.70 -9.83 -32.17
C SER A 199 17.98 -9.06 -31.80
N HIS A 200 18.72 -9.53 -30.79
CA HIS A 200 20.01 -8.96 -30.36
C HIS A 200 21.17 -9.35 -31.29
N GLY A 201 20.88 -9.89 -32.48
CA GLY A 201 21.90 -10.29 -33.46
C GLY A 201 22.67 -11.56 -33.09
N CYS A 202 22.20 -12.34 -32.12
CA CYS A 202 22.80 -13.62 -31.78
C CYS A 202 22.23 -14.75 -32.66
N SER A 203 23.04 -15.79 -32.88
CA SER A 203 22.65 -17.05 -33.51
C SER A 203 22.78 -18.14 -32.46
N ILE A 204 21.68 -18.85 -32.21
CA ILE A 204 21.67 -19.99 -31.29
C ILE A 204 22.27 -21.19 -32.03
N VAL A 205 23.31 -21.77 -31.45
CA VAL A 205 24.01 -22.96 -31.97
C VAL A 205 23.44 -24.22 -31.35
N LYS A 206 23.15 -24.18 -30.05
CA LYS A 206 22.55 -25.29 -29.30
C LYS A 206 21.66 -24.74 -28.20
N LEU A 207 20.59 -25.45 -27.92
CA LEU A 207 19.69 -25.20 -26.79
C LEU A 207 19.46 -26.53 -26.08
N ASP A 208 19.85 -26.59 -24.80
CA ASP A 208 19.53 -27.69 -23.91
C ASP A 208 18.56 -27.15 -22.85
N ALA A 209 17.27 -27.45 -22.99
CA ALA A 209 16.25 -27.09 -22.00
C ALA A 209 16.12 -28.20 -20.95
N GLY A 210 16.03 -27.83 -19.67
CA GLY A 210 15.87 -28.79 -18.57
C GLY A 210 14.56 -29.60 -18.72
N LEU A 211 14.59 -30.89 -18.36
CA LEU A 211 13.46 -31.82 -18.52
C LEU A 211 12.15 -31.27 -17.91
N ARG A 212 11.19 -30.97 -18.78
CA ARG A 212 9.77 -30.78 -18.45
C ARG A 212 9.16 -32.11 -17.99
N GLY A 213 9.19 -32.34 -16.68
CA GLY A 213 8.40 -33.35 -15.98
C GLY A 213 8.90 -34.79 -16.08
N GLY A 214 9.29 -35.34 -14.92
CA GLY A 214 9.27 -36.78 -14.67
C GLY A 214 10.63 -37.46 -14.56
N ASP A 215 11.33 -37.27 -13.44
CA ASP A 215 11.73 -38.43 -12.63
C ASP A 215 12.10 -37.99 -11.21
N GLY A 216 11.55 -38.73 -10.23
CA GLY A 216 11.53 -38.33 -8.84
C GLY A 216 12.90 -38.34 -8.16
N VAL A 217 13.30 -37.19 -7.66
CA VAL A 217 14.05 -37.07 -6.40
C VAL A 217 13.47 -35.86 -5.68
N ALA A 218 12.57 -36.11 -4.73
CA ALA A 218 12.08 -35.11 -3.80
C ALA A 218 13.25 -34.71 -2.88
N ASP A 219 13.95 -33.63 -3.23
CA ASP A 219 14.94 -33.06 -2.33
C ASP A 219 14.20 -32.49 -1.12
N THR A 220 14.29 -33.23 -0.02
CA THR A 220 13.50 -33.01 1.20
C THR A 220 14.22 -32.00 2.07
N SER A 221 14.32 -30.76 1.60
CA SER A 221 14.76 -29.65 2.44
C SER A 221 13.58 -29.12 3.25
N LEU A 222 13.79 -28.92 4.55
CA LEU A 222 12.81 -28.49 5.57
C LEU A 222 12.09 -27.16 5.21
N HIS A 223 12.58 -26.46 4.18
CA HIS A 223 12.04 -25.21 3.65
C HIS A 223 10.73 -25.39 2.88
N ASN A 224 10.50 -26.56 2.25
CA ASN A 224 9.31 -26.83 1.42
C ASN A 224 8.00 -27.02 2.22
N LEU A 225 8.06 -27.10 3.55
CA LEU A 225 6.87 -27.26 4.39
C LEU A 225 6.19 -25.92 4.75
N LEU A 226 6.86 -24.78 4.53
CA LEU A 226 6.34 -23.45 4.89
C LEU A 226 5.89 -22.62 3.67
N SER A 227 6.36 -22.96 2.46
CA SER A 227 5.94 -22.35 1.19
C SER A 227 5.02 -23.31 0.43
N GLN A 228 3.75 -22.96 0.25
CA GLN A 228 2.75 -23.79 -0.44
C GLN A 228 2.90 -23.86 -1.97
N THR A 229 4.11 -24.02 -2.51
CA THR A 229 4.33 -24.31 -3.93
C THR A 229 5.65 -25.06 -4.11
N PRO A 230 5.67 -26.25 -4.75
CA PRO A 230 6.91 -26.90 -5.16
C PRO A 230 7.47 -26.11 -6.36
N THR A 231 8.42 -25.21 -6.12
CA THR A 231 9.11 -24.50 -7.20
C THR A 231 10.16 -25.44 -7.80
N THR A 232 9.78 -26.14 -8.87
CA THR A 232 10.74 -26.83 -9.73
C THR A 232 11.55 -25.76 -10.46
N VAL A 233 12.76 -25.48 -9.98
CA VAL A 233 13.71 -24.60 -10.67
C VAL A 233 14.21 -25.33 -11.91
N LEU A 234 13.84 -24.84 -13.09
CA LEU A 234 14.37 -25.28 -14.37
C LEU A 234 15.69 -24.58 -14.66
N GLU A 235 16.56 -25.26 -15.39
CA GLU A 235 17.82 -24.73 -15.91
C GLU A 235 17.85 -24.91 -17.43
N ASP A 236 17.83 -23.79 -18.16
CA ASP A 236 17.92 -23.75 -19.61
C ASP A 236 19.29 -23.22 -20.05
N LYS A 237 19.95 -23.98 -20.93
CA LYS A 237 21.29 -23.66 -21.41
C LYS A 237 21.28 -23.33 -22.91
N PHE A 238 21.65 -22.11 -23.24
CA PHE A 238 21.81 -21.63 -24.61
C PHE A 238 23.29 -21.50 -24.95
N ILE A 239 23.70 -22.06 -26.09
CA ILE A 239 25.02 -21.83 -26.67
C ILE A 239 24.82 -20.95 -27.89
N ILE A 240 25.37 -19.74 -27.86
CA ILE A 240 25.14 -18.69 -28.86
C ILE A 240 26.44 -18.17 -29.44
N ARG A 241 26.33 -17.48 -30.58
CA ARG A 241 27.40 -16.71 -31.20
C ARG A 241 26.85 -15.42 -31.80
N ASN A 242 27.69 -14.41 -31.94
CA ASN A 242 27.33 -13.20 -32.66
C ASN A 242 27.17 -13.53 -34.16
N ARG A 243 26.04 -13.13 -34.77
CA ARG A 243 25.71 -13.44 -36.17
C ARG A 243 26.61 -12.72 -37.17
N ALA A 244 27.07 -11.52 -36.85
CA ALA A 244 27.91 -10.71 -37.73
C ALA A 244 29.37 -11.20 -37.74
N THR A 245 29.91 -11.52 -36.56
CA THR A 245 31.33 -11.92 -36.42
C THR A 245 31.54 -13.43 -36.48
N GLY A 246 30.50 -14.22 -36.20
CA GLY A 246 30.57 -15.67 -36.11
C GLY A 246 31.32 -16.19 -34.88
N ARG A 247 31.70 -15.31 -33.94
CA ARG A 247 32.47 -15.61 -32.71
C ARG A 247 31.59 -15.42 -31.46
N ALA A 248 32.16 -15.68 -30.28
CA ALA A 248 31.56 -15.31 -29.01
C ALA A 248 31.19 -13.82 -28.97
N VAL A 249 30.18 -13.48 -28.18
CA VAL A 249 29.81 -12.09 -27.87
C VAL A 249 30.96 -11.44 -27.10
N ASP A 250 31.26 -10.18 -27.41
CA ASP A 250 32.37 -9.47 -26.77
C ASP A 250 32.10 -9.31 -25.27
N ASN A 251 33.16 -9.38 -24.46
CA ASN A 251 33.02 -9.37 -22.99
C ASN A 251 32.37 -8.07 -22.48
N ASP A 252 32.58 -6.95 -23.17
CA ASP A 252 32.01 -5.65 -22.82
C ASP A 252 30.48 -5.62 -23.03
N ASP A 253 29.93 -6.50 -23.90
CA ASP A 253 28.51 -6.57 -24.23
C ASP A 253 27.74 -7.63 -23.40
N LEU A 254 28.44 -8.41 -22.58
CA LEU A 254 27.82 -9.51 -21.82
C LEU A 254 26.84 -9.02 -20.75
N ASP A 255 27.15 -7.91 -20.09
CA ASP A 255 26.27 -7.32 -19.07
C ASP A 255 24.95 -6.85 -19.68
N ASP A 256 25.01 -6.22 -20.85
CA ASP A 256 23.83 -5.76 -21.58
C ASP A 256 22.99 -6.94 -22.07
N LEU A 257 23.66 -7.98 -22.60
CA LEU A 257 23.00 -9.22 -22.99
C LEU A 257 22.32 -9.91 -21.80
N ALA A 258 22.97 -9.98 -20.64
CA ALA A 258 22.40 -10.57 -19.42
C ALA A 258 21.16 -9.82 -18.94
N ARG A 259 21.20 -8.48 -18.93
CA ARG A 259 20.04 -7.64 -18.56
C ARG A 259 18.86 -7.87 -19.49
N VAL A 260 19.12 -7.96 -20.80
CA VAL A 260 18.09 -8.15 -21.82
C VAL A 260 17.46 -9.55 -21.72
N ILE A 261 18.26 -10.59 -21.49
CA ILE A 261 17.77 -11.96 -21.29
C ILE A 261 16.96 -12.07 -19.99
N LEU A 262 17.44 -11.45 -18.90
CA LEU A 262 16.74 -11.42 -17.63
C LEU A 262 15.38 -10.70 -17.75
N ALA A 263 15.32 -9.59 -18.49
CA ALA A 263 14.07 -8.89 -18.76
C ALA A 263 13.09 -9.75 -19.57
N ALA A 264 13.59 -10.47 -20.59
CA ALA A 264 12.78 -11.37 -21.41
C ALA A 264 12.24 -12.58 -20.62
N ALA A 265 12.99 -13.07 -19.63
CA ALA A 265 12.57 -14.13 -18.73
C ALA A 265 11.48 -13.65 -17.74
N LYS A 266 11.62 -12.42 -17.23
CA LYS A 266 10.63 -11.81 -16.31
C LYS A 266 9.30 -11.44 -16.97
N ASP A 267 9.29 -11.15 -18.27
CA ASP A 267 8.08 -10.76 -19.00
C ASP A 267 7.97 -11.46 -20.38
N PRO A 268 7.54 -12.74 -20.40
CA PRO A 268 7.47 -13.52 -21.62
C PRO A 268 6.39 -13.08 -22.61
N LEU A 269 5.38 -12.29 -22.18
CA LEU A 269 4.29 -11.85 -23.04
C LEU A 269 4.67 -10.69 -23.97
N ASN A 270 5.63 -9.84 -23.56
CA ASN A 270 5.93 -8.61 -24.28
C ASN A 270 6.58 -8.86 -25.67
N ALA A 271 7.35 -9.93 -25.83
CA ALA A 271 8.00 -10.27 -27.11
C ALA A 271 7.00 -10.72 -28.20
N HIS A 272 5.90 -11.38 -27.83
CA HIS A 272 4.90 -11.87 -28.77
C HIS A 272 3.86 -10.80 -29.16
N SER A 273 3.59 -9.84 -28.26
CA SER A 273 2.62 -8.77 -28.49
C SER A 273 3.10 -7.74 -29.52
N LEU A 274 4.38 -7.35 -29.48
CA LEU A 274 4.93 -6.34 -30.39
C LEU A 274 4.91 -6.79 -31.86
N LYS A 275 5.24 -8.05 -32.14
CA LYS A 275 5.20 -8.57 -33.51
C LYS A 275 3.76 -8.69 -34.04
N GLY A 276 2.83 -9.11 -33.18
CA GLY A 276 1.41 -9.12 -33.52
C GLY A 276 0.85 -7.72 -33.78
N GLN A 277 1.30 -6.71 -33.03
CA GLN A 277 0.93 -5.31 -33.28
C GLN A 277 1.48 -4.80 -34.62
N ILE A 278 2.74 -5.11 -34.96
CA ILE A 278 3.35 -4.73 -36.24
C ILE A 278 2.59 -5.35 -37.43
N GLU A 279 2.31 -6.66 -37.38
CA GLU A 279 1.55 -7.33 -38.44
C GLU A 279 0.13 -6.77 -38.56
N SER A 280 -0.53 -6.44 -37.45
CA SER A 280 -1.85 -5.79 -37.46
C SER A 280 -1.80 -4.39 -38.08
N LEU A 281 -0.77 -3.60 -37.76
CA LEU A 281 -0.57 -2.24 -38.30
C LEU A 281 -0.28 -2.26 -39.81
N GLU A 282 0.45 -3.25 -40.31
CA GLU A 282 0.70 -3.41 -41.76
C GLU A 282 -0.59 -3.74 -42.53
N ILE A 283 -1.43 -4.63 -41.99
CA ILE A 283 -2.73 -4.98 -42.58
C ILE A 283 -3.66 -3.76 -42.63
N GLU A 284 -3.74 -2.99 -41.55
CA GLU A 284 -4.56 -1.77 -41.51
C GLU A 284 -4.06 -0.71 -42.52
N ASN A 285 -2.74 -0.54 -42.65
CA ASN A 285 -2.17 0.38 -43.64
C ASN A 285 -2.48 -0.03 -45.08
N MET A 286 -2.41 -1.32 -45.41
CA MET A 286 -2.79 -1.81 -46.74
C MET A 286 -4.29 -1.56 -47.03
N ALA A 287 -5.16 -1.85 -46.06
CA ALA A 287 -6.60 -1.61 -46.22
C ALA A 287 -6.94 -0.13 -46.36
N LEU A 288 -6.20 0.74 -45.67
CA LEU A 288 -6.37 2.19 -45.79
C LEU A 288 -5.93 2.70 -47.17
N ALA A 289 -4.81 2.20 -47.70
CA ALA A 289 -4.33 2.54 -49.04
C ALA A 289 -5.36 2.16 -50.12
N GLU A 290 -5.99 0.99 -50.01
CA GLU A 290 -7.04 0.55 -50.93
C GLU A 290 -8.27 1.47 -50.90
N ARG A 291 -8.72 1.87 -49.70
CA ARG A 291 -9.83 2.83 -49.54
C ARG A 291 -9.53 4.19 -50.14
N VAL A 292 -8.31 4.70 -49.97
CA VAL A 292 -7.90 5.97 -50.58
C VAL A 292 -7.96 5.88 -52.10
N LEU A 293 -7.51 4.78 -52.69
CA LEU A 293 -7.56 4.55 -54.13
C LEU A 293 -9.01 4.45 -54.64
N MET A 294 -9.89 3.73 -53.93
CA MET A 294 -11.33 3.71 -54.25
C MET A 294 -11.97 5.09 -54.19
N LEU A 295 -11.62 5.91 -53.21
CA LEU A 295 -12.15 7.27 -53.08
C LEU A 295 -11.64 8.18 -54.20
N GLN A 296 -10.37 8.05 -54.59
CA GLN A 296 -9.81 8.75 -55.74
C GLN A 296 -10.55 8.39 -57.03
N ASN A 297 -10.75 7.09 -57.31
CA ASN A 297 -11.49 6.65 -58.49
C ASN A 297 -12.94 7.19 -58.49
N ASN A 298 -13.62 7.16 -57.34
CA ASN A 298 -14.98 7.73 -57.24
C ASN A 298 -15.02 9.24 -57.44
N LEU A 299 -13.98 9.97 -57.04
CA LEU A 299 -13.86 11.40 -57.31
C LEU A 299 -13.58 11.67 -58.78
N GLU A 300 -12.70 10.89 -59.42
CA GLU A 300 -12.41 10.97 -60.85
C GLU A 300 -13.67 10.66 -61.69
N ASP A 301 -14.39 9.58 -61.37
CA ASP A 301 -15.64 9.21 -62.05
C ASP A 301 -16.70 10.32 -61.94
N ARG A 302 -16.76 11.05 -60.83
CA ARG A 302 -17.66 12.20 -60.66
C ARG A 302 -17.19 13.46 -61.40
N GLN A 303 -15.90 13.58 -61.68
CA GLN A 303 -15.33 14.68 -62.47
C GLN A 303 -15.40 14.43 -63.98
N ILE A 304 -15.57 13.18 -64.40
CA ILE A 304 -15.74 12.80 -65.81
C ILE A 304 -17.21 12.96 -66.21
N LYS A 305 -17.53 14.00 -67.00
CA LYS A 305 -18.84 14.15 -67.64
C LYS A 305 -18.77 13.60 -69.06
N ILE A 306 -19.21 12.36 -69.25
CA ILE A 306 -19.30 11.75 -70.59
C ILE A 306 -20.58 12.22 -71.25
N VAL A 307 -20.47 13.10 -72.24
CA VAL A 307 -21.56 13.40 -73.19
C VAL A 307 -21.37 12.50 -74.39
N LYS A 308 -22.34 11.61 -74.66
CA LYS A 308 -22.36 10.77 -75.85
C LYS A 308 -23.35 11.39 -76.83
N ASP A 309 -22.93 11.61 -78.09
CA ASP A 309 -23.81 12.14 -79.13
C ASP A 309 -24.97 11.16 -79.39
N GLY A 310 -26.20 11.64 -79.18
CA GLY A 310 -27.43 10.89 -79.46
C GLY A 310 -28.64 11.17 -78.56
N ASP A 311 -28.49 11.92 -77.46
CA ASP A 311 -29.57 12.17 -76.49
C ASP A 311 -30.17 13.60 -76.53
N ASP A 312 -30.01 14.31 -77.64
CA ASP A 312 -30.86 15.44 -78.01
C ASP A 312 -31.56 15.10 -79.33
N ASP A 313 -32.81 14.62 -79.22
CA ASP A 313 -33.95 14.96 -80.09
C ASP A 313 -34.97 13.79 -80.24
N LYS A 314 -35.71 13.54 -79.16
CA LYS A 314 -37.09 13.08 -79.27
C LYS A 314 -37.99 13.95 -78.41
N GLY A 315 -38.33 15.12 -78.95
CA GLY A 315 -39.41 15.91 -78.37
C GLY A 315 -39.60 17.29 -78.98
N LYS A 316 -39.83 17.39 -80.29
CA LYS A 316 -40.66 18.43 -80.94
C LYS A 316 -40.87 18.15 -82.44
N GLU A 317 -41.84 17.28 -82.74
CA GLU A 317 -43.07 17.58 -83.51
C GLU A 317 -43.97 16.34 -83.54
#